data_AF-A0A4U9VZC2-F1
#
_entry.id   AF-A0A4U9VZC2-F1
#
_cell.length_a   1.000
_cell.length_b   1.000
_cell.length_c   1.000
_cell.angle_alpha   90.00
_cell.angle_beta   90.00
_cell.angle_gamma   90.00
#
_symmetry.space_group_name_H-M   'P 1'
#
loop_
_entity.id
_entity.type
_entity.pdbx_description
1 polymer ?
#
loop_
_entity_poly.entity_id
_entity_poly.type
_entity_poly.pdbx_seq_one_letter_code
_entity_poly.pdbx_strand_id
1 'polypeptide(L)'
;MADSKAKRVSINEQLKHARALESEGKTEEAIKDYKAILTKDSLNTTAYNRLMILYRKQKAYKKEQSMIKKALSAYEKDILEDQREWKKSNDKSADLSRNLAKALGLIDEDGKPVYQDPQMMAWRKRLDVVEKKLK
;
A
#
# COMPACT_ATOMS: atom_id res chain seq x y z
N MET A 1 17.91 -20.81 -10.17
CA MET A 1 17.12 -19.60 -10.50
C MET A 1 15.89 -19.95 -11.34
N ALA A 2 14.95 -20.76 -10.82
CA ALA A 2 13.74 -21.19 -11.56
C ALA A 2 12.42 -20.97 -10.78
N ASP A 3 12.47 -20.74 -9.46
CA ASP A 3 11.28 -20.64 -8.61
C ASP A 3 10.46 -19.35 -8.74
N SER A 4 11.03 -18.27 -9.27
CA SER A 4 10.35 -16.98 -9.39
C SER A 4 9.40 -16.90 -10.59
N LYS A 5 9.50 -17.84 -11.54
CA LYS A 5 8.79 -17.80 -12.83
C LYS A 5 7.49 -18.62 -12.80
N ALA A 6 7.42 -19.69 -12.00
CA ALA A 6 6.23 -20.54 -11.85
C ALA A 6 5.24 -20.06 -10.76
N LYS A 7 5.72 -19.36 -9.71
CA LYS A 7 4.84 -18.66 -8.74
C LYS A 7 4.03 -17.52 -9.37
N ARG A 8 4.43 -17.10 -10.58
CA ARG A 8 3.69 -16.21 -11.48
C ARG A 8 2.75 -17.00 -12.41
N VAL A 9 1.70 -17.62 -11.87
CA VAL A 9 0.40 -17.23 -12.47
C VAL A 9 0.38 -15.73 -12.22
N SER A 10 0.62 -14.96 -13.28
CA SER A 10 1.15 -13.61 -13.14
C SER A 10 0.24 -12.84 -12.20
N ILE A 11 0.77 -12.07 -11.25
CA ILE A 11 -0.07 -11.17 -10.44
C ILE A 11 -0.98 -10.35 -11.37
N ASN A 12 -0.50 -10.04 -12.57
CA ASN A 12 -1.27 -9.42 -13.64
C ASN A 12 -2.42 -10.29 -14.16
N GLU A 13 -2.24 -11.61 -14.32
CA GLU A 13 -3.32 -12.55 -14.67
C GLU A 13 -4.34 -12.67 -13.55
N GLN A 14 -3.91 -12.75 -12.29
CA GLN A 14 -4.81 -12.76 -11.15
C GLN A 14 -5.59 -11.45 -11.03
N LEU A 15 -4.94 -10.31 -11.30
CA LEU A 15 -5.60 -9.01 -11.36
C LEU A 15 -6.62 -8.95 -12.51
N LYS A 16 -6.31 -9.52 -13.68
CA LYS A 16 -7.24 -9.62 -14.80
C LYS A 16 -8.46 -10.47 -14.43
N HIS A 17 -8.24 -11.63 -13.81
CA HIS A 17 -9.31 -12.52 -13.36
C HIS A 17 -10.20 -11.83 -12.31
N ALA A 18 -9.61 -11.21 -11.29
CA ALA A 18 -10.35 -10.46 -10.27
C ALA A 18 -11.19 -9.32 -10.88
N ARG A 19 -10.67 -8.62 -11.89
CA ARG A 19 -11.40 -7.59 -12.64
C ARG A 19 -12.54 -8.15 -13.50
N ALA A 20 -12.35 -9.32 -14.09
CA ALA A 20 -13.40 -10.01 -14.84
C ALA A 20 -14.56 -10.39 -13.91
N LEU A 21 -14.26 -11.04 -12.78
CA LEU A 21 -15.25 -11.36 -11.74
C LEU A 21 -16.00 -10.12 -11.23
N GLU A 22 -15.28 -9.02 -11.01
CA GLU A 22 -15.89 -7.75 -10.62
C GLU A 22 -16.85 -7.22 -11.69
N SER A 23 -16.50 -7.36 -12.97
CA SER A 23 -17.33 -6.91 -14.10
C SER A 23 -18.55 -7.81 -14.31
N GLU A 24 -18.44 -9.09 -13.99
CA GLU A 24 -19.53 -10.07 -13.97
C GLU A 24 -20.47 -9.91 -12.76
N GLY A 25 -20.18 -8.96 -11.85
CA GLY A 25 -20.98 -8.75 -10.64
C GLY A 25 -20.68 -9.74 -9.51
N LYS A 26 -19.76 -10.69 -9.71
CA LYS A 26 -19.28 -11.66 -8.70
C LYS A 26 -18.36 -10.99 -7.68
N THR A 27 -18.93 -10.05 -6.94
CA THR A 27 -18.18 -9.12 -6.09
C THR A 27 -17.42 -9.82 -4.96
N GLU A 28 -18.02 -10.83 -4.32
CA GLU A 28 -17.37 -11.57 -3.23
C GLU A 28 -16.19 -12.41 -3.73
N GLU A 29 -16.30 -13.01 -4.91
CA GLU A 29 -15.21 -13.74 -5.56
C GLU A 29 -14.07 -12.78 -5.94
N ALA A 30 -14.39 -11.63 -6.52
CA ALA A 30 -13.41 -10.59 -6.83
C ALA A 30 -12.67 -10.10 -5.56
N ILE A 31 -13.39 -9.89 -4.44
CA ILE A 31 -12.78 -9.53 -3.16
C ILE A 31 -11.81 -10.62 -2.67
N LYS A 32 -12.20 -11.90 -2.80
CA LYS A 32 -11.36 -13.04 -2.42
C LYS A 32 -10.06 -13.05 -3.24
N ASP A 33 -10.17 -12.82 -4.54
CA ASP A 33 -9.01 -12.78 -5.44
C ASP A 33 -8.08 -11.60 -5.17
N TYR A 34 -8.62 -10.39 -4.98
CA TYR A 34 -7.78 -9.25 -4.61
C TYR A 34 -7.08 -9.47 -3.26
N LYS A 35 -7.72 -10.13 -2.30
CA LYS A 35 -7.05 -10.51 -1.04
C LYS A 35 -5.95 -11.54 -1.26
N ALA A 36 -6.16 -12.53 -2.13
CA ALA A 36 -5.15 -13.52 -2.48
C ALA A 36 -3.95 -12.92 -3.23
N ILE A 37 -4.15 -11.80 -3.94
CA ILE A 37 -3.05 -11.02 -4.51
C ILE A 37 -2.24 -10.37 -3.39
N LEU A 38 -2.91 -9.76 -2.39
CA LEU A 38 -2.24 -9.13 -1.25
C LEU A 38 -1.49 -10.09 -0.32
N THR A 39 -1.78 -11.40 -0.36
CA THR A 39 -0.96 -12.40 0.35
C THR A 39 0.33 -12.74 -0.40
N LYS A 40 0.37 -12.53 -1.72
CA LYS A 40 1.56 -12.76 -2.55
C LYS A 40 2.40 -11.49 -2.73
N ASP A 41 1.75 -10.35 -2.81
CA ASP A 41 2.33 -9.02 -2.98
C ASP A 41 1.62 -8.04 -2.03
N SER A 42 2.20 -7.88 -0.84
CA SER A 42 1.63 -7.07 0.24
C SER A 42 1.60 -5.58 -0.05
N LEU A 43 2.24 -5.13 -1.13
CA LEU A 43 2.36 -3.74 -1.56
C LEU A 43 1.58 -3.48 -2.86
N ASN A 44 0.75 -4.43 -3.31
CA ASN A 44 0.02 -4.25 -4.56
C ASN A 44 -1.03 -3.12 -4.46
N THR A 45 -0.69 -1.94 -4.97
CA THR A 45 -1.58 -0.75 -4.98
C THR A 45 -2.91 -1.03 -5.67
N THR A 46 -2.90 -1.79 -6.76
CA THR A 46 -4.09 -2.08 -7.55
C THR A 46 -5.07 -2.89 -6.73
N ALA A 47 -4.62 -3.97 -6.09
CA ALA A 47 -5.47 -4.83 -5.26
C ALA A 47 -6.07 -4.05 -4.08
N TYR A 48 -5.27 -3.23 -3.37
CA TYR A 48 -5.77 -2.36 -2.31
C TYR A 48 -6.83 -1.37 -2.80
N ASN A 49 -6.54 -0.65 -3.90
CA ASN A 49 -7.45 0.35 -4.44
C ASN A 49 -8.79 -0.27 -4.86
N ARG A 50 -8.76 -1.44 -5.50
CA ARG A 50 -9.99 -2.16 -5.89
C ARG A 50 -10.77 -2.65 -4.69
N LEU A 51 -10.14 -3.26 -3.69
CA LEU A 51 -10.81 -3.67 -2.45
C LEU A 51 -11.51 -2.49 -1.75
N MET A 52 -10.84 -1.34 -1.65
CA MET A 52 -11.46 -0.16 -1.06
C MET A 52 -12.68 0.31 -1.86
N ILE A 53 -12.61 0.29 -3.20
CA ILE A 53 -13.75 0.64 -4.07
C ILE A 53 -14.92 -0.34 -3.86
N LEU A 54 -14.64 -1.64 -3.83
CA LEU A 54 -15.66 -2.67 -3.62
C LEU A 54 -16.34 -2.51 -2.25
N TYR A 55 -15.56 -2.31 -1.18
CA TYR A 55 -16.13 -2.07 0.15
C TYR A 55 -16.95 -0.79 0.21
N ARG A 56 -16.54 0.27 -0.48
CA ARG A 56 -17.31 1.51 -0.56
C ARG A 56 -18.64 1.31 -1.29
N LYS A 57 -18.65 0.57 -2.40
CA LYS A 57 -19.87 0.22 -3.15
C LYS A 57 -20.85 -0.60 -2.29
N GLN A 58 -20.33 -1.52 -1.48
CA GLN A 58 -21.13 -2.30 -0.53
C GLN A 58 -21.55 -1.51 0.73
N LYS A 59 -21.18 -0.22 0.86
CA LYS A 59 -21.33 0.58 2.09
C LYS A 59 -20.69 -0.07 3.33
N ALA A 60 -19.72 -0.96 3.12
CA ALA A 60 -19.00 -1.67 4.17
C ALA A 60 -17.85 -0.81 4.71
N TYR A 61 -18.17 0.38 5.24
CA TYR A 61 -17.19 1.40 5.61
C TYR A 61 -16.20 0.92 6.69
N LYS A 62 -16.61 0.05 7.62
CA LYS A 62 -15.70 -0.57 8.60
C LYS A 62 -14.63 -1.44 7.92
N LYS A 63 -15.01 -2.20 6.89
CA LYS A 63 -14.08 -3.03 6.11
C LYS A 63 -13.16 -2.14 5.26
N GLU A 64 -13.71 -1.08 4.66
CA GLU A 64 -12.91 -0.09 3.91
C GLU A 64 -11.85 0.58 4.81
N GLN A 65 -12.23 1.05 6.00
CA GLN A 65 -11.31 1.67 6.97
C GLN A 65 -10.19 0.71 7.37
N SER A 66 -10.54 -0.54 7.71
CA SER A 66 -9.56 -1.57 8.06
C SER A 66 -8.56 -1.83 6.92
N MET A 67 -9.04 -1.88 5.66
CA MET A 67 -8.15 -2.05 4.52
C MET A 67 -7.23 -0.86 4.28
N ILE A 68 -7.74 0.38 4.44
CA ILE A 68 -6.90 1.58 4.30
C ILE A 68 -5.78 1.60 5.34
N LYS A 69 -6.10 1.29 6.60
CA LYS A 69 -5.10 1.20 7.67
C LYS A 69 -4.06 0.12 7.39
N LYS A 70 -4.50 -1.05 6.89
CA LYS A 70 -3.59 -2.13 6.50
C LYS A 70 -2.65 -1.72 5.36
N ALA A 71 -3.18 -1.04 4.35
CA ALA A 71 -2.39 -0.56 3.21
C ALA A 71 -1.31 0.45 3.64
N LEU A 72 -1.69 1.44 4.45
CA LEU A 72 -0.76 2.42 5.01
C LEU A 72 0.33 1.77 5.86
N SER A 73 -0.04 0.83 6.74
CA SER A 73 0.93 0.12 7.59
C SER A 73 1.91 -0.75 6.81
N ALA A 74 1.45 -1.41 5.74
CA ALA A 74 2.31 -2.21 4.88
C ALA A 74 3.35 -1.33 4.16
N TYR A 75 2.92 -0.20 3.62
CA TYR A 75 3.80 0.77 2.95
C TYR A 75 4.76 1.45 3.90
N GLU A 76 4.30 1.85 5.09
CA GLU A 76 5.16 2.45 6.10
C GLU A 76 6.25 1.47 6.55
N LYS A 77 5.90 0.18 6.73
CA LYS A 77 6.87 -0.85 7.08
C LYS A 77 7.93 -1.03 6.00
N ASP A 78 7.52 -1.08 4.73
CA ASP A 78 8.41 -1.23 3.58
C ASP A 78 9.42 -0.07 3.49
N ILE A 79 8.93 1.16 3.60
CA ILE A 79 9.78 2.37 3.62
C ILE A 79 10.78 2.33 4.79
N LEU A 80 10.33 1.90 5.98
CA LEU A 80 11.21 1.81 7.15
C LEU A 80 12.27 0.70 7.01
N GLU A 81 11.95 -0.39 6.31
CA GLU A 81 12.86 -1.47 6.01
C GLU A 81 13.93 -1.02 5.02
N ASP A 82 13.53 -0.41 3.90
CA ASP A 82 14.42 0.22 2.93
C ASP A 82 15.36 1.24 3.57
N GLN A 83 14.81 2.13 4.41
CA GLN A 83 15.62 3.12 5.15
C GLN A 83 16.64 2.47 6.09
N ARG A 84 16.26 1.35 6.72
CA ARG A 84 17.16 0.62 7.64
C ARG A 84 18.28 -0.07 6.88
N GLU A 85 17.98 -0.71 5.75
CA GLU A 85 18.99 -1.34 4.89
C GLU A 85 19.96 -0.31 4.30
N TRP A 86 19.44 0.83 3.84
CA TRP A 86 20.26 1.92 3.36
C TRP A 86 21.19 2.48 4.45
N LYS A 87 20.68 2.70 5.66
CA LYS A 87 21.51 3.16 6.80
C LYS A 87 22.61 2.17 7.14
N LYS A 88 22.29 0.87 7.22
CA LYS A 88 23.28 -0.18 7.52
C LYS A 88 24.42 -0.20 6.50
N SER A 89 24.12 0.04 5.22
CA SER A 89 25.12 0.05 4.15
C SER A 89 25.90 1.36 4.03
N ASN A 90 25.43 2.45 4.64
CA ASN A 90 25.95 3.81 4.42
C ASN A 90 26.15 4.61 5.73
N ASP A 91 26.48 3.98 6.85
CA ASP A 91 26.46 4.56 8.20
C ASP A 91 27.04 5.99 8.31
N LYS A 92 28.29 6.21 7.85
CA LYS A 92 28.92 7.56 7.88
C LYS A 92 28.30 8.56 6.91
N SER A 93 27.89 8.09 5.73
CA SER A 93 27.23 8.93 4.72
C SER A 93 25.79 9.25 5.11
N ALA A 94 25.17 8.40 5.94
CA ALA A 94 23.80 8.54 6.40
C ALA A 94 23.64 9.72 7.36
N ASP A 95 24.60 9.95 8.24
CA ASP A 95 24.57 11.10 9.15
C ASP A 95 24.75 12.43 8.41
N LEU A 96 25.72 12.49 7.48
CA LEU A 96 25.94 13.67 6.63
C LEU A 96 24.73 13.94 5.73
N SER A 97 24.19 12.90 5.09
CA SER A 97 23.01 13.01 4.23
C SER A 97 21.75 13.38 5.02
N ARG A 98 21.62 12.92 6.27
CA ARG A 98 20.48 13.26 7.14
C ARG A 98 20.51 14.72 7.56
N ASN A 99 21.67 15.24 7.97
CA ASN A 99 21.82 16.65 8.31
C ASN A 99 21.54 17.55 7.10
N LEU A 100 22.02 17.16 5.92
CA LEU A 100 21.72 17.85 4.67
C LEU A 100 20.23 17.79 4.33
N ALA A 101 19.60 16.60 4.41
CA ALA A 101 18.17 16.43 4.14
C ALA A 101 17.29 17.25 5.11
N LYS A 102 17.69 17.35 6.39
CA LYS A 102 17.02 18.21 7.37
C LYS A 102 17.17 19.69 7.02
N ALA A 103 18.38 20.14 6.67
CA ALA A 103 18.62 21.53 6.26
C ALA A 103 17.86 21.91 4.98
N LEU A 104 17.66 20.95 4.08
CA LEU A 104 16.87 21.12 2.85
C LEU A 104 15.35 20.96 3.06
N GLY A 105 14.90 20.68 4.28
CA GLY A 105 13.47 20.49 4.57
C GLY A 105 12.85 19.26 3.91
N LEU A 106 13.66 18.25 3.56
CA LEU A 106 13.20 17.00 2.94
C LEU A 106 12.67 16.01 3.99
N ILE A 107 13.08 16.18 5.24
CA ILE A 107 12.65 15.39 6.40
C ILE A 107 12.23 16.29 7.56
N ASP A 108 11.24 15.87 8.34
CA ASP A 108 10.77 16.57 9.54
C ASP A 108 11.73 16.42 10.73
N GLU A 109 11.37 16.96 11.90
CA GLU A 109 12.19 16.89 13.10
C GLU A 109 12.39 15.44 13.61
N ASP A 110 11.41 14.57 13.37
CA ASP A 110 11.50 13.13 13.65
C ASP A 110 12.39 12.40 12.61
N GLY A 111 12.74 13.07 11.51
CA GLY A 111 13.49 12.54 10.37
C GLY A 111 12.65 11.74 9.39
N LYS A 112 11.33 11.94 9.37
CA LYS A 112 10.41 11.34 8.38
C LYS A 112 10.34 12.21 7.13
N PRO A 113 10.21 11.64 5.92
CA PRO A 113 10.07 12.42 4.70
C PRO A 113 8.90 13.41 4.75
N VAL A 114 9.18 14.69 4.46
CA VAL A 114 8.15 15.74 4.31
C VAL A 114 7.32 15.46 3.05
N TYR A 115 7.96 14.99 1.98
CA TYR A 115 7.27 14.47 0.80
C TYR A 115 6.82 13.02 1.06
N GLN A 116 5.52 12.84 1.25
CA GLN A 116 4.90 11.54 1.40
C GLN A 116 4.49 11.00 0.03
N ASP A 117 4.68 9.71 -0.20
CA ASP A 117 4.27 9.02 -1.43
C ASP A 117 2.82 9.42 -1.82
N PRO A 118 2.57 9.85 -3.08
CA PRO A 118 1.24 10.25 -3.53
C PRO A 118 0.13 9.24 -3.26
N GLN A 119 0.44 7.94 -3.30
CA GLN A 119 -0.47 6.84 -2.98
C GLN A 119 -0.84 6.85 -1.49
N MET A 120 0.13 7.03 -0.60
CA MET A 120 -0.14 7.15 0.85
C MET A 120 -1.00 8.38 1.15
N MET A 121 -0.73 9.50 0.49
CA MET A 121 -1.55 10.71 0.63
C MET A 121 -2.99 10.49 0.16
N ALA A 122 -3.18 9.80 -0.97
CA ALA A 122 -4.51 9.44 -1.47
C ALA A 122 -5.27 8.53 -0.48
N TRP A 123 -4.58 7.55 0.11
CA TRP A 123 -5.16 6.67 1.13
C TRP A 123 -5.49 7.37 2.44
N ARG A 124 -4.66 8.30 2.91
CA ARG A 124 -4.97 9.15 4.08
C ARG A 124 -6.22 9.99 3.84
N LYS A 125 -6.31 10.69 2.70
CA LYS A 125 -7.52 11.44 2.33
C LYS A 125 -8.75 10.53 2.27
N ARG A 126 -8.59 9.31 1.73
CA ARG A 126 -9.67 8.32 1.69
C ARG A 126 -10.09 7.87 3.08
N LEU A 127 -9.15 7.68 3.99
CA LEU A 127 -9.40 7.34 5.39
C LEU A 127 -10.27 8.40 6.06
N ASP A 128 -9.91 9.68 5.93
CA ASP A 128 -10.66 10.80 6.51
C ASP A 128 -12.12 10.81 6.04
N VAL A 129 -12.33 10.56 4.74
CA VAL A 129 -13.68 10.50 4.15
C VAL A 129 -14.48 9.31 4.70
N VAL A 130 -13.85 8.16 4.87
CA VAL A 130 -14.50 6.96 5.42
C VAL A 130 -14.84 7.14 6.90
N GLU A 131 -13.94 7.77 7.67
CA GLU A 131 -14.16 8.05 9.09
C GLU A 131 -15.31 9.03 9.29
N LYS A 132 -15.44 10.04 8.44
CA LYS A 132 -16.61 10.94 8.43
C LYS A 132 -17.93 10.23 8.13
N LYS A 133 -17.91 9.09 7.41
CA LYS A 133 -19.11 8.29 7.11
C LYS A 133 -19.46 7.27 8.21
N LEU A 134 -18.54 7.05 9.14
CA LEU A 134 -18.72 6.15 10.29
C LEU A 134 -19.12 6.90 11.56
N LYS A 135 -18.93 8.23 11.58
CA LYS A 135 -19.50 9.15 12.58
C LYS A 135 -20.96 9.43 12.25
#